data_AF-B9S6L5-F1
#
_entry.id   AF-B9S6L5-F1
#
_cell.length_a   1.000
_cell.length_b   1.000
_cell.length_c   1.000
_cell.angle_alpha   90.00
_cell.angle_beta   90.00
_cell.angle_gamma   90.00
#
_symmetry.space_group_name_H-M   'P 1'
#
loop_
_entity.id
_entity.type
_entity.pdbx_description
1 polymer ?
#
loop_
_entity_poly.entity_id
_entity_poly.type
_entity_poly.pdbx_seq_one_letter_code
_entity_poly.pdbx_strand_id
1 'polypeptide(L)'
;MWDPSAKLFEAAPATLAIRRTATSLVQEERPEVITEETHLRTAGMMKEARAMPDNNKLYDARGKLIEAQHLLEDVVDDRHNPVIRMSGLELQQFLKLMKSQEMYQKRGRSFAPFSEISYDRQRFASRGETETLRLFPHRVWTNTLSKPRHLTRIPASRSPRS
;
A
#
# COMPACT_ATOMS: atom_id res chain seq x y z
N MET A 1 21.01 -3.04 31.98
CA MET A 1 20.98 -2.12 33.12
C MET A 1 20.06 -0.96 32.73
N TRP A 2 18.85 -0.93 33.28
CA TRP A 2 17.86 0.14 33.11
C TRP A 2 18.29 1.28 34.03
N ASP A 3 18.35 2.53 33.56
CA ASP A 3 18.57 3.70 34.42
C ASP A 3 17.25 4.09 35.12
N PRO A 4 17.14 3.93 36.45
CA PRO A 4 15.92 4.27 37.19
C PRO A 4 15.62 5.78 37.20
N SER A 5 16.54 6.61 36.70
CA SER A 5 16.51 8.07 36.77
C SER A 5 15.87 8.75 35.55
N ALA A 6 15.37 7.98 34.59
CA ALA A 6 14.67 8.52 33.43
C ALA A 6 13.36 9.20 33.88
N LYS A 7 13.36 10.54 33.97
CA LYS A 7 12.16 11.34 34.22
C LYS A 7 11.09 11.00 33.18
N LEU A 8 10.03 10.33 33.61
CA LEU A 8 8.80 10.20 32.84
C LEU A 8 8.21 11.59 32.70
N PHE A 9 7.89 12.01 31.47
CA PHE A 9 7.16 13.26 31.25
C PHE A 9 5.76 13.12 31.85
N GLU A 10 5.54 13.78 32.98
CA GLU A 10 4.23 13.94 33.57
C GLU A 10 3.43 14.93 32.72
N ALA A 11 2.69 14.40 31.74
CA ALA A 11 1.80 15.19 30.89
C ALA A 11 0.35 14.92 31.29
N ALA A 12 -0.42 15.98 31.51
CA ALA A 12 -1.85 15.86 31.71
C ALA A 12 -2.50 15.20 30.48
N PRO A 13 -3.46 14.28 30.65
CA PRO A 13 -4.10 13.62 29.52
C PRO A 13 -4.82 14.63 28.63
N ALA A 14 -4.33 14.80 27.40
CA ALA A 14 -4.97 15.65 26.40
C ALA A 14 -6.15 14.91 25.76
N THR A 15 -7.35 15.47 25.88
CA THR A 15 -8.54 14.93 25.21
C THR A 15 -8.72 15.66 23.88
N LEU A 16 -8.43 14.99 22.76
CA LEU A 16 -8.61 15.57 21.43
C LEU A 16 -9.98 15.17 20.86
N ALA A 17 -10.84 16.15 20.58
CA ALA A 17 -12.12 15.92 19.93
C ALA A 17 -11.96 15.91 18.40
N ILE A 18 -11.97 14.71 17.80
CA ILE A 18 -11.95 14.56 16.34
C ILE A 18 -13.37 14.68 15.80
N ARG A 19 -13.65 15.72 15.01
CA ARG A 19 -14.90 15.85 14.25
C ARG A 19 -14.66 15.49 12.80
N ARG A 20 -15.44 14.54 12.29
CA ARG A 20 -15.51 14.24 10.85
C ARG A 20 -16.54 15.16 10.22
N THR A 21 -16.12 16.03 9.32
CA THR A 21 -17.01 16.81 8.46
C THR A 21 -17.46 15.94 7.28
N ALA A 22 -18.76 15.93 7.00
CA ALA A 22 -19.36 15.15 5.91
C ALA A 22 -19.10 15.77 4.51
N THR A 23 -18.47 16.94 4.46
CA THR A 23 -18.13 17.61 3.22
C THR A 23 -16.96 16.88 2.56
N SER A 24 -17.27 15.86 1.78
CA SER A 24 -16.46 15.52 0.62
C SER A 24 -16.55 16.73 -0.30
N LEU A 25 -15.57 17.63 -0.19
CA LEU A 25 -15.17 18.34 -1.40
C LEU A 25 -14.75 17.21 -2.35
N VAL A 26 -15.27 17.21 -3.57
CA VAL A 26 -14.74 16.38 -4.65
C VAL A 26 -13.33 16.93 -4.92
N GLN A 27 -12.39 16.62 -4.04
CA GLN A 27 -10.98 16.81 -4.25
C GLN A 27 -10.57 15.60 -5.05
N GLU A 28 -10.04 15.85 -6.25
CA GLU A 28 -9.28 14.84 -6.97
C GLU A 28 -8.27 14.24 -5.99
N GLU A 29 -8.22 12.91 -5.97
CA GLU A 29 -7.26 12.20 -5.13
C GLU A 29 -5.85 12.70 -5.48
N ARG A 30 -5.05 12.95 -4.44
CA ARG A 30 -3.68 13.42 -4.64
C ARG A 30 -2.90 12.39 -5.47
N PRO A 31 -2.08 12.81 -6.46
CA PRO A 31 -1.36 11.88 -7.33
C PRO A 31 -0.46 10.93 -6.54
N GLU A 32 0.11 11.36 -5.40
CA GLU A 32 0.91 10.51 -4.53
C GLU A 32 0.11 9.39 -3.87
N VAL A 33 -1.18 9.64 -3.60
CA VAL A 33 -2.10 8.64 -3.04
C VAL A 33 -2.47 7.61 -4.10
N ILE A 34 -2.79 8.07 -5.31
CA ILE A 34 -3.09 7.20 -6.46
C ILE A 34 -1.88 6.30 -6.76
N THR A 35 -0.68 6.89 -6.84
CA THR A 35 0.56 6.16 -7.08
C THR A 35 0.83 5.09 -6.01
N GLU A 36 0.67 5.43 -4.72
CA GLU A 36 0.87 4.44 -3.66
C GLU A 36 -0.20 3.35 -3.70
N GLU A 37 -1.47 3.69 -3.92
CA GLU A 37 -2.53 2.69 -3.99
C GLU A 37 -2.27 1.70 -5.13
N THR A 38 -1.93 2.22 -6.32
CA THR A 38 -1.54 1.40 -7.46
C THR A 38 -0.35 0.51 -7.12
N HIS A 39 0.69 1.06 -6.49
CA HIS A 39 1.86 0.30 -6.08
C HIS A 39 1.50 -0.86 -5.14
N LEU A 40 0.67 -0.62 -4.13
CA LEU A 40 0.22 -1.65 -3.19
C LEU A 40 -0.64 -2.73 -3.85
N ARG A 41 -1.53 -2.34 -4.75
CA ARG A 41 -2.35 -3.27 -5.52
C ARG A 41 -1.45 -4.16 -6.40
N THR A 42 -0.49 -3.57 -7.12
CA THR A 42 0.50 -4.31 -7.92
C THR A 42 1.29 -5.30 -7.06
N ALA A 43 1.81 -4.87 -5.90
CA ALA A 43 2.54 -5.74 -4.99
C ALA A 43 1.66 -6.90 -4.46
N GLY A 44 0.39 -6.63 -4.15
CA GLY A 44 -0.60 -7.65 -3.78
C GLY A 44 -0.81 -8.69 -4.90
N MET A 45 -0.97 -8.24 -6.14
CA MET A 45 -1.14 -9.13 -7.29
C MET A 45 0.10 -9.98 -7.56
N MET A 46 1.31 -9.45 -7.38
CA MET A 46 2.56 -10.22 -7.46
C MET A 46 2.62 -11.32 -6.38
N LYS A 47 2.17 -11.00 -5.16
CA LYS A 47 2.09 -11.96 -4.06
C LYS A 47 1.10 -13.09 -4.34
N GLU A 48 -0.06 -12.76 -4.91
CA GLU A 48 -1.03 -13.77 -5.34
C GLU A 48 -0.48 -14.63 -6.48
N ALA A 49 0.10 -14.01 -7.52
CA ALA A 49 0.70 -14.70 -8.64
C ALA A 49 1.80 -15.68 -8.19
N ARG A 50 2.59 -15.33 -7.18
CA ARG A 50 3.64 -16.20 -6.61
C ARG A 50 3.11 -17.55 -6.12
N ALA A 51 1.92 -17.60 -5.53
CA ALA A 51 1.36 -18.81 -4.93
C ALA A 51 0.71 -19.77 -5.96
N MET A 52 0.50 -19.30 -7.19
CA MET A 52 -0.22 -20.05 -8.22
C MET A 52 0.62 -21.17 -8.87
N PRO A 53 1.91 -20.98 -9.21
CA PRO A 53 2.73 -22.04 -9.83
C PRO A 53 2.96 -23.26 -8.92
N ASP A 54 2.92 -23.09 -7.59
CA ASP A 54 2.99 -24.20 -6.63
C ASP A 54 1.74 -25.11 -6.73
N ASN A 55 0.63 -24.61 -7.29
CA ASN A 55 -0.59 -25.35 -7.58
C ASN A 55 -0.75 -25.71 -9.06
N ASN A 56 0.35 -25.70 -9.83
CA ASN A 56 0.36 -25.92 -11.28
C ASN A 56 -0.45 -24.89 -12.11
N LYS A 57 -0.73 -23.71 -11.54
CA LYS A 57 -1.50 -22.62 -12.18
C LYS A 57 -0.58 -21.55 -12.76
N LEU A 58 0.45 -21.96 -13.52
CA LEU A 58 1.43 -21.02 -14.10
C LEU A 58 0.78 -20.04 -15.10
N TYR A 59 -0.20 -20.51 -15.87
CA TYR A 59 -0.93 -19.66 -16.82
C TYR A 59 -1.70 -18.54 -16.11
N ASP A 60 -2.46 -18.89 -15.07
CA ASP A 60 -3.20 -17.92 -14.25
C ASP A 60 -2.24 -16.93 -13.57
N ALA A 61 -1.09 -17.42 -13.09
CA ALA A 61 -0.05 -16.58 -12.49
C ALA A 61 0.43 -15.50 -13.48
N ARG A 62 0.67 -15.87 -14.74
CA ARG A 62 1.06 -14.92 -15.79
C ARG A 62 -0.07 -13.96 -16.13
N GLY A 63 -1.31 -14.43 -16.22
CA GLY A 63 -2.47 -13.57 -16.43
C GLY A 63 -2.59 -12.49 -15.35
N LYS A 64 -2.42 -12.88 -14.08
CA LYS A 64 -2.40 -11.99 -12.92
C LYS A 64 -1.31 -10.92 -13.02
N LEU A 65 -0.11 -11.30 -13.47
CA LEU A 65 1.00 -10.35 -13.63
C LEU A 65 0.80 -9.38 -14.81
N ILE A 66 0.11 -9.80 -15.87
CA ILE A 66 -0.27 -8.93 -17.00
C ILE A 66 -1.33 -7.93 -16.55
N GLU A 67 -2.33 -8.37 -15.79
CA GLU A 67 -3.33 -7.50 -15.19
C GLU A 67 -2.67 -6.43 -14.28
N ALA A 68 -1.66 -6.82 -13.52
CA ALA A 68 -0.86 -5.89 -12.72
C ALA A 68 -0.03 -4.90 -13.56
N GLN A 69 0.39 -5.28 -14.78
CA GLN A 69 1.06 -4.35 -15.71
C GLN A 69 0.07 -3.32 -16.25
N HIS A 70 -1.12 -3.73 -16.66
CA HIS A 70 -2.15 -2.81 -17.14
C HIS A 70 -2.54 -1.79 -16.06
N LEU A 71 -2.62 -2.23 -14.79
CA LEU A 71 -2.88 -1.33 -13.66
C LEU A 71 -1.83 -0.22 -13.53
N LEU A 72 -0.55 -0.49 -13.85
CA LEU A 72 0.50 0.53 -13.84
C LEU A 72 0.42 1.46 -15.05
N GLU A 73 -0.09 0.98 -16.18
CA GLU A 73 -0.26 1.77 -17.41
C GLU A 73 -1.39 2.81 -17.27
N ASP A 74 -2.41 2.49 -16.46
CA ASP A 74 -3.55 3.37 -16.15
C ASP A 74 -3.17 4.59 -15.28
N VAL A 75 -1.96 4.63 -14.71
CA VAL A 75 -1.44 5.82 -14.02
C VAL A 75 -0.84 6.76 -15.06
N VAL A 76 -1.72 7.53 -15.72
CA VAL A 76 -1.49 8.19 -17.02
C VAL A 76 -0.40 9.28 -17.04
N ASP A 77 0.04 9.86 -15.92
CA ASP A 77 0.97 11.01 -15.94
C ASP A 77 2.28 10.84 -15.16
N ASP A 78 2.50 9.68 -14.54
CA ASP A 78 3.57 9.51 -13.54
C ASP A 78 4.64 8.49 -13.97
N ARG A 79 4.88 8.30 -15.28
CA ARG A 79 5.95 7.40 -15.79
C ARG A 79 7.36 7.81 -15.32
N HIS A 80 7.53 9.07 -14.92
CA HIS A 80 8.76 9.58 -14.31
C HIS A 80 8.87 9.23 -12.82
N ASN A 81 7.76 8.82 -12.19
CA ASN A 81 7.74 8.38 -10.80
C ASN A 81 8.62 7.13 -10.64
N PRO A 82 9.65 7.20 -9.79
CA PRO A 82 10.57 6.09 -9.60
C PRO A 82 9.86 4.83 -9.07
N VAL A 83 8.79 4.97 -8.28
CA VAL A 83 8.04 3.84 -7.72
C VAL A 83 7.32 3.05 -8.82
N ILE A 84 6.59 3.75 -9.70
CA ILE A 84 5.88 3.13 -10.84
C ILE A 84 6.88 2.48 -11.80
N ARG A 85 7.97 3.17 -12.13
CA ARG A 85 9.03 2.64 -13.00
C ARG A 85 9.67 1.38 -12.42
N MET A 86 10.03 1.38 -11.14
CA MET A 86 10.61 0.20 -10.48
C MET A 86 9.61 -0.96 -10.42
N SER A 87 8.35 -0.68 -10.11
CA SER A 87 7.28 -1.71 -10.11
C SER A 87 7.14 -2.38 -11.49
N GLY A 88 7.20 -1.58 -12.57
CA GLY A 88 7.17 -2.09 -13.94
C GLY A 88 8.35 -3.00 -14.27
N LEU A 89 9.57 -2.63 -13.87
CA LEU A 89 10.77 -3.45 -14.06
C LEU A 89 10.68 -4.77 -13.28
N GLU A 90 10.20 -4.73 -12.04
CA GLU A 90 10.03 -5.92 -11.21
C GLU A 90 8.99 -6.88 -11.79
N LEU A 91 7.85 -6.38 -12.31
CA LEU A 91 6.85 -7.18 -12.99
C LEU A 91 7.40 -7.86 -14.25
N GLN A 92 8.14 -7.12 -15.09
CA GLN A 92 8.76 -7.68 -16.30
C GLN A 92 9.75 -8.79 -15.96
N GLN A 93 10.58 -8.57 -14.93
CA GLN A 93 11.49 -9.60 -14.46
C GLN A 93 10.73 -10.81 -13.92
N PHE A 94 9.63 -10.62 -13.18
CA PHE A 94 8.85 -11.72 -12.66
C PHE A 94 8.18 -12.56 -13.75
N LEU A 95 7.60 -11.90 -14.76
CA LEU A 95 7.05 -12.55 -15.96
C LEU A 95 8.11 -13.37 -16.70
N LYS A 96 9.35 -12.86 -16.81
CA LYS A 96 10.47 -13.60 -17.41
C LYS A 96 10.80 -14.87 -16.61
N LEU A 97 10.74 -14.81 -15.29
CA LEU A 97 10.97 -15.94 -14.41
C LEU A 97 9.80 -16.93 -14.38
N MET A 98 8.59 -16.50 -14.75
CA MET A 98 7.40 -17.34 -14.88
C MET A 98 7.18 -17.92 -16.29
N LYS A 99 8.14 -17.81 -17.21
CA LYS A 99 8.00 -18.34 -18.59
C LYS A 99 7.73 -19.85 -18.63
N SER A 100 8.30 -20.62 -17.70
CA SER A 100 8.08 -22.05 -17.57
C SER A 100 8.11 -22.47 -16.09
N GLN A 101 7.52 -23.63 -15.78
CA GLN A 101 7.54 -24.18 -14.42
C GLN A 101 8.97 -24.39 -13.93
N GLU A 102 9.86 -24.88 -14.79
CA GLU A 102 11.27 -25.09 -14.45
C GLU A 102 11.97 -23.78 -14.06
N MET A 103 11.78 -22.71 -14.84
CA MET A 103 12.37 -21.40 -14.56
C MET A 103 11.85 -20.80 -13.26
N TYR A 104 10.55 -20.96 -13.00
CA TYR A 104 9.95 -20.55 -11.74
C TYR A 104 10.58 -21.31 -10.57
N GLN A 105 10.64 -22.64 -10.63
CA GLN A 105 11.20 -23.44 -9.53
C GLN A 105 12.67 -23.15 -9.26
N LYS A 106 13.48 -22.94 -10.31
CA LYS A 106 14.91 -22.64 -10.18
C LYS A 106 15.21 -21.22 -9.67
N ARG A 107 14.42 -20.22 -10.08
CA ARG A 107 14.74 -18.79 -9.85
C ARG A 107 13.55 -17.93 -9.46
N GLY A 108 12.37 -18.17 -10.03
CA GLY A 108 11.17 -17.37 -9.76
C GLY A 108 10.62 -17.51 -8.34
N ARG A 109 10.75 -18.69 -7.73
CA ARG A 109 10.22 -19.00 -6.40
C ARG A 109 10.87 -18.18 -5.29
N SER A 110 12.16 -17.86 -5.43
CA SER A 110 12.93 -17.02 -4.50
C SER A 110 12.88 -15.53 -4.84
N PHE A 111 12.59 -15.15 -6.09
CA PHE A 111 12.51 -13.76 -6.52
C PHE A 111 11.36 -12.99 -5.85
N ALA A 112 10.16 -13.57 -5.83
CA ALA A 112 8.97 -12.91 -5.31
C ALA A 112 9.04 -12.50 -3.82
N PRO A 113 9.50 -13.35 -2.87
CA PRO A 113 9.67 -12.93 -1.48
C PRO A 113 10.74 -11.84 -1.32
N PHE A 114 11.76 -11.83 -2.16
CA PHE A 114 12.81 -10.80 -2.11
C PHE A 114 12.26 -9.43 -2.54
N SER A 115 11.44 -9.39 -3.58
CA SER A 115 10.72 -8.18 -4.03
C SER A 115 9.82 -7.63 -2.91
N GLU A 116 9.02 -8.49 -2.25
CA GLU A 116 8.17 -8.08 -1.10
C GLU A 116 8.98 -7.44 0.04
N ILE A 117 10.09 -8.07 0.44
CA ILE A 117 10.97 -7.53 1.49
C ILE A 117 11.63 -6.21 1.07
N SER A 118 12.00 -6.08 -0.20
CA SER A 118 12.55 -4.85 -0.75
C SER A 118 11.54 -3.71 -0.63
N TYR A 119 10.28 -3.94 -0.99
CA TYR A 119 9.22 -2.93 -0.87
C TYR A 119 8.98 -2.50 0.58
N ASP A 120 8.88 -3.44 1.52
CA ASP A 120 8.68 -3.10 2.93
C ASP A 120 9.84 -2.26 3.49
N ARG A 121 11.08 -2.55 3.07
CA ARG A 121 12.26 -1.77 3.45
C ARG A 121 12.27 -0.38 2.83
N GLN A 122 11.90 -0.24 1.55
CA GLN A 122 11.77 1.05 0.88
C GLN A 122 10.73 1.92 1.61
N ARG A 123 9.55 1.37 1.90
CA ARG A 123 8.50 2.05 2.66
C ARG A 123 8.92 2.42 4.08
N PHE A 124 9.76 1.61 4.72
CA PHE A 124 10.29 1.93 6.04
C PHE A 124 11.31 3.08 5.98
N ALA A 125 12.24 3.05 5.02
CA ALA A 125 13.26 4.07 4.84
C ALA A 125 12.66 5.45 4.47
N SER A 126 11.58 5.48 3.69
CA SER A 126 10.91 6.73 3.30
C SER A 126 10.10 7.42 4.42
N ARG A 127 10.12 6.90 5.66
CA ARG A 127 9.43 7.52 6.81
C ARG A 127 10.21 8.67 7.46
N GLY A 128 11.45 8.92 7.04
CA GLY A 128 12.26 10.03 7.54
C GLY A 128 11.77 11.42 7.13
N GLU A 129 12.33 12.45 7.77
CA GLU A 129 12.04 13.87 7.51
C GLU A 129 12.72 14.31 6.20
N THR A 130 12.15 13.92 5.06
CA THR A 130 12.44 14.50 3.75
C THR A 130 11.25 15.37 3.35
N GLU A 131 11.37 16.67 3.61
CA GLU A 131 10.29 17.68 3.53
C GLU A 131 9.71 17.89 2.11
N THR A 132 10.27 17.26 1.07
CA THR A 132 9.87 17.53 -0.32
C THR A 132 9.47 16.31 -1.15
N LEU A 133 9.79 15.08 -0.75
CA LEU A 133 9.51 13.86 -1.54
C LEU A 133 9.21 12.66 -0.63
N ARG A 134 8.03 12.65 0.01
CA ARG A 134 7.53 11.41 0.62
C ARG A 134 6.99 10.51 -0.48
N LEU A 135 7.84 9.60 -0.94
CA LEU A 135 7.51 8.56 -1.92
C LEU A 135 6.35 7.65 -1.47
N PHE A 136 6.16 7.50 -0.16
CA PHE A 136 5.13 6.63 0.42
C PHE A 136 4.35 7.35 1.54
N PRO A 137 3.00 7.35 1.51
CA PRO A 137 2.17 7.92 2.56
C PRO A 137 2.21 7.07 3.83
N HIS A 138 2.07 7.73 4.99
CA HIS A 138 2.15 7.09 6.29
C HIS A 138 0.99 6.11 6.56
N ARG A 139 1.26 5.00 7.26
CA ARG A 139 0.33 3.88 7.58
C ARG A 139 -1.01 4.29 8.22
N VAL A 140 -1.08 5.46 8.86
CA VAL A 140 -2.34 5.99 9.44
C VAL A 140 -3.34 6.39 8.34
N TRP A 141 -2.87 6.86 7.18
CA TRP A 141 -3.71 7.29 6.06
C TRP A 141 -4.27 6.12 5.25
N THR A 142 -3.55 5.00 5.16
CA THR A 142 -3.99 3.83 4.38
C THR A 142 -5.09 3.02 5.08
N ASN A 143 -5.13 3.03 6.41
CA ASN A 143 -6.14 2.30 7.20
C ASN A 143 -7.50 3.01 7.25
N THR A 144 -7.56 4.30 6.90
CA THR A 144 -8.81 5.07 6.81
C THR A 144 -9.55 4.89 5.48
N LEU A 145 -8.88 4.34 4.45
CA LEU A 145 -9.44 4.18 3.10
C LEU A 145 -10.06 2.78 2.85
N SER A 146 -9.72 1.76 3.64
CA SER A 146 -10.08 0.36 3.34
C SER A 146 -11.39 -0.16 3.96
N LYS A 147 -12.24 0.68 4.56
CA LYS A 147 -13.48 0.22 5.22
C LYS A 147 -14.73 0.98 4.77
N PRO A 148 -15.60 0.38 3.94
CA PRO A 148 -17.00 0.78 3.88
C PRO A 148 -17.69 0.19 5.12
N ARG A 149 -17.82 0.97 6.19
CA ARG A 149 -18.61 0.56 7.35
C ARG A 149 -20.03 1.11 7.21
N HIS A 150 -20.93 0.24 6.78
CA HIS A 150 -22.33 0.30 7.19
C HIS A 150 -22.38 0.46 8.71
N LEU A 151 -22.80 1.62 9.21
CA LEU A 151 -23.18 1.74 10.61
C LEU A 151 -24.49 2.50 10.73
N THR A 152 -25.44 1.77 11.29
CA THR A 152 -26.80 2.13 11.67
C THR A 152 -26.86 3.46 12.43
N ARG A 153 -27.77 4.30 11.96
CA ARG A 153 -28.17 5.60 12.51
C ARG A 153 -28.74 5.42 13.93
N ILE A 154 -28.05 5.93 14.95
CA ILE A 154 -28.66 6.15 16.27
C ILE A 154 -29.50 7.45 16.20
N PRO A 155 -30.79 7.45 16.55
CA PRO A 155 -31.62 8.64 16.44
C PRO A 155 -31.23 9.67 17.51
N ALA A 156 -31.06 10.92 17.08
CA ALA A 156 -30.72 12.04 17.96
C ALA A 156 -31.85 12.33 18.97
N SER A 157 -31.51 12.37 20.26
CA SER A 157 -32.36 12.91 21.31
C SER A 157 -32.57 14.42 21.10
N ARG A 158 -33.84 14.85 21.10
CA ARG A 158 -34.31 16.24 21.02
C ARG A 158 -33.60 17.15 22.04
N SER A 159 -33.14 18.32 21.60
CA SER A 159 -32.71 19.41 22.48
C SER A 159 -33.92 20.07 23.17
N PRO A 160 -33.74 20.64 24.38
CA PRO A 160 -34.82 21.33 25.09
C PRO A 160 -35.05 22.72 24.48
N ARG A 161 -36.32 23.10 24.32
CA ARG A 161 -36.71 24.48 24.02
C ARG A 161 -36.63 25.31 25.29
N SER A 162 -36.04 26.49 25.17
CA SER A 162 -36.17 27.62 26.10
C SER A 162 -37.62 28.10 26.19
#